data_AF-A0A1E3FRV8-F1
#
_entry.id   AF-A0A1E3FRV8-F1
#
_cell.length_a   1.000
_cell.length_b   1.000
_cell.length_c   1.000
_cell.angle_alpha   90.00
_cell.angle_beta   90.00
_cell.angle_gamma   90.00
#
_symmetry.space_group_name_H-M   'P 1'
#
loop_
_entity.id
_entity.type
_entity.pdbx_description
1 polymer ?
#
loop_
_entity_poly.entity_id
_entity_poly.type
_entity_poly.pdbx_seq_one_letter_code
_entity_poly.pdbx_strand_id
1 'polypeptide(L)'
;MNPSPELNSILKQLRLSGILDSLEQRNRQAIDGQLAYTEFLAMLLHDEVARREHKKLGTRLLRAGFAMGKTLETFDFDRLPTLNRSHVHDLATGRYLDEKVAILIAGPTGTGKSHLAQALGHCAARQGRDVLFISQTELLKRLNAARATGAYDRKFQQYARVPLLIVDDFALKPLRTPQDEDFHDLVAARYEHAATILTSNLDFGEWGAAFPDNRILGTATLDRLRHGAYRLVLEGDSYRTPKPMPDPPQNAVAKNGKKPQP
;
A
#
# COMPACT_ATOMS: atom_id res chain seq x y z
N MET A 1 38.20 24.87 0.71
CA MET A 1 37.79 26.20 1.23
C MET A 1 36.44 26.02 1.90
N ASN A 2 36.33 26.38 3.18
CA ASN A 2 35.08 26.29 3.93
C ASN A 2 34.03 27.24 3.32
N PRO A 3 32.78 26.80 3.13
CA PRO A 3 31.70 27.69 2.69
C PRO A 3 31.58 28.84 3.67
N SER A 4 31.35 30.07 3.17
CA SER A 4 31.29 31.27 4.00
C SER A 4 30.24 31.10 5.11
N PRO A 5 30.54 31.51 6.36
CA PRO A 5 29.59 31.38 7.48
C PRO A 5 28.26 32.09 7.20
N GLU A 6 28.28 33.14 6.38
CA GLU A 6 27.11 33.86 5.89
C GLU A 6 26.21 32.98 5.00
N LEU A 7 26.78 32.19 4.07
CA LEU A 7 26.03 31.28 3.22
C LEU A 7 25.30 30.21 4.04
N ASN A 8 25.97 29.64 5.04
CA ASN A 8 25.35 28.65 5.93
C ASN A 8 24.16 29.23 6.72
N SER A 9 24.25 30.49 7.15
CA SER A 9 23.15 31.19 7.83
C SER A 9 21.94 31.37 6.89
N ILE A 10 22.18 31.85 5.67
CA ILE A 10 21.13 32.07 4.66
C ILE A 10 20.45 30.74 4.28
N LEU A 11 21.23 29.67 4.05
CA LEU A 11 20.69 28.35 3.73
C LEU A 11 19.79 27.80 4.85
N LYS A 12 20.15 28.02 6.12
CA LYS A 12 19.29 27.66 7.26
C LYS A 12 18.01 28.48 7.30
N GLN A 13 18.10 29.80 7.08
CA GLN A 13 16.94 30.69 7.06
C GLN A 13 15.94 30.30 5.95
N LEU A 14 16.44 29.95 4.77
CA LEU A 14 15.64 29.48 3.62
C LEU A 14 15.21 28.00 3.73
N ARG A 15 15.63 27.28 4.78
CA ARG A 15 15.39 25.85 5.00
C ARG A 15 15.90 24.96 3.85
N LEU A 16 17.05 25.31 3.28
CA LEU A 16 17.74 24.60 2.20
C LEU A 16 18.71 23.53 2.76
N SER A 17 18.17 22.60 3.53
CA SER A 17 18.96 21.59 4.24
C SER A 17 19.69 20.61 3.32
N GLY A 18 19.15 20.30 2.14
CA GLY A 18 19.79 19.45 1.12
C GLY A 18 21.04 20.07 0.57
N ILE A 19 20.98 21.37 0.27
CA ILE A 19 22.17 22.13 -0.16
C ILE A 19 23.17 22.19 0.99
N LEU A 20 22.73 22.53 2.20
CA LEU A 20 23.64 22.65 3.35
C LEU A 20 24.48 21.39 3.58
N ASP A 21 23.88 20.19 3.47
CA ASP A 21 24.58 18.92 3.73
C ASP A 21 25.47 18.48 2.55
N SER A 22 25.18 18.89 1.32
CA SER A 22 25.91 18.48 0.11
C SER A 22 26.88 19.54 -0.43
N LEU A 23 26.79 20.79 0.03
CA LEU A 23 27.49 21.96 -0.51
C LEU A 23 28.99 21.75 -0.63
N GLU A 24 29.64 21.22 0.40
CA GLU A 24 31.09 21.04 0.40
C GLU A 24 31.51 20.01 -0.66
N GLN A 25 30.79 18.89 -0.76
CA GLN A 25 31.05 17.84 -1.75
C GLN A 25 30.81 18.36 -3.17
N ARG A 26 29.69 19.05 -3.41
CA ARG A 26 29.35 19.60 -4.72
C ARG A 26 30.29 20.73 -5.15
N ASN A 27 30.78 21.53 -4.20
CA ASN A 27 31.75 22.58 -4.50
C ASN A 27 33.07 22.00 -4.99
N ARG A 28 33.58 20.92 -4.36
CA ARG A 28 34.77 20.21 -4.87
C ARG A 28 34.51 19.63 -6.27
N GLN A 29 33.37 18.98 -6.46
CA GLN A 29 32.97 18.43 -7.76
C GLN A 29 32.91 19.51 -8.86
N ALA A 30 32.42 20.71 -8.55
CA ALA A 30 32.35 21.82 -9.49
C ALA A 30 33.74 22.36 -9.86
N ILE A 31 34.66 22.43 -8.91
CA ILE A 31 36.05 22.84 -9.14
C ILE A 31 36.76 21.80 -10.01
N ASP A 32 36.68 20.53 -9.64
CA ASP A 32 37.36 19.43 -10.34
C ASP A 32 36.81 19.22 -11.76
N GLY A 33 35.49 19.38 -11.93
CA GLY A 33 34.80 19.22 -13.21
C GLY A 33 34.70 20.50 -14.05
N GLN A 34 35.26 21.63 -13.58
CA GLN A 34 35.16 22.95 -14.22
C GLN A 34 33.73 23.32 -14.68
N LEU A 35 32.74 23.07 -13.82
CA LEU A 35 31.33 23.28 -14.16
C LEU A 35 31.02 24.77 -14.37
N ALA A 36 30.11 25.05 -15.31
CA ALA A 36 29.58 26.40 -15.46
C ALA A 36 28.79 26.81 -14.20
N TYR A 37 28.78 28.10 -13.88
CA TYR A 37 28.10 28.60 -12.68
C TYR A 37 26.60 28.23 -12.62
N THR A 38 25.93 28.22 -13.77
CA THR A 38 24.53 27.82 -13.90
C THR A 38 24.32 26.34 -13.65
N GLU A 39 25.24 25.49 -14.10
CA GLU A 39 25.21 24.04 -13.86
C GLU A 39 25.46 23.70 -12.39
N PHE A 40 26.40 24.41 -11.75
CA PHE A 40 26.64 24.27 -10.32
C PHE A 40 25.39 24.65 -9.50
N LEU A 41 24.77 25.79 -9.82
CA LEU A 41 23.53 26.21 -9.14
C LEU A 41 22.40 25.19 -9.36
N ALA A 42 22.22 24.70 -10.59
CA ALA A 42 21.23 23.68 -10.90
C ALA A 42 21.46 22.39 -10.10
N MET A 43 22.72 21.95 -9.98
CA MET A 43 23.10 20.77 -9.19
C MET A 43 22.72 20.92 -7.71
N LEU A 44 23.02 22.06 -7.10
CA LEU A 44 22.64 22.34 -5.71
C LEU A 44 21.11 22.33 -5.53
N LEU A 45 20.38 22.98 -6.44
CA LEU A 45 18.92 23.00 -6.40
C LEU A 45 18.32 21.60 -6.58
N HIS A 46 18.92 20.75 -7.43
CA HIS A 46 18.50 19.37 -7.58
C HIS A 46 18.66 18.55 -6.30
N ASP A 47 19.75 18.73 -5.55
CA ASP A 47 19.94 18.05 -4.27
C ASP A 47 18.87 18.45 -3.23
N GLU A 48 18.50 19.73 -3.18
CA GLU A 48 17.41 20.20 -2.33
C GLU A 48 16.06 19.59 -2.73
N VAL A 49 15.74 19.61 -4.03
CA VAL A 49 14.50 19.03 -4.56
C VAL A 49 14.44 17.53 -4.26
N ALA A 50 15.51 16.80 -4.54
CA ALA A 50 15.60 15.36 -4.27
C ALA A 50 15.39 15.05 -2.78
N ARG A 51 16.02 15.81 -1.88
CA ARG A 51 15.81 15.64 -0.42
C ARG A 51 14.37 15.92 -0.02
N ARG A 52 13.76 17.00 -0.53
CA ARG A 52 12.37 17.33 -0.22
C ARG A 52 11.41 16.25 -0.68
N GLU A 53 11.57 15.76 -1.90
CA GLU A 53 10.74 14.68 -2.42
C GLU A 53 10.94 13.37 -1.64
N HIS A 54 12.18 13.03 -1.29
CA HIS A 54 12.46 11.87 -0.44
C HIS A 54 11.78 12.00 0.94
N LYS A 55 11.86 13.18 1.58
CA LYS A 55 11.20 13.43 2.88
C LYS A 55 9.68 13.36 2.77
N LYS A 56 9.10 13.92 1.70
CA LYS A 56 7.66 13.84 1.43
C LYS A 56 7.24 12.39 1.25
N LEU A 57 7.93 11.63 0.40
CA LEU A 57 7.66 10.21 0.18
C LEU A 57 7.74 9.42 1.49
N GLY A 58 8.82 9.59 2.28
CA GLY A 58 8.95 8.93 3.58
C GLY A 58 7.79 9.26 4.52
N THR A 59 7.37 10.53 4.58
CA THR A 59 6.21 10.95 5.38
C THR A 59 4.90 10.32 4.89
N ARG A 60 4.70 10.21 3.57
CA ARG A 60 3.52 9.55 2.99
C ARG A 60 3.49 8.07 3.33
N LEU A 61 4.61 7.37 3.15
CA LEU A 61 4.73 5.94 3.46
C LEU A 61 4.48 5.64 4.94
N LEU A 62 5.01 6.48 5.84
CA LEU A 62 4.76 6.36 7.28
C LEU A 62 3.28 6.55 7.62
N ARG A 63 2.60 7.51 6.98
CA ARG A 63 1.16 7.77 7.19
C ARG A 63 0.26 6.71 6.56
N ALA A 64 0.72 6.05 5.50
CA ALA A 64 -0.04 5.04 4.79
C ALA A 64 -0.32 3.80 5.63
N GLY A 65 0.55 3.47 6.59
CA GLY A 65 0.34 2.32 7.49
C GLY A 65 0.62 0.96 6.85
N PHE A 66 1.49 0.92 5.83
CA PHE A 66 1.90 -0.33 5.18
C PHE A 66 2.74 -1.23 6.08
N ALA A 67 2.64 -2.54 5.85
CA ALA A 67 3.56 -3.51 6.41
C ALA A 67 4.89 -3.48 5.64
N MET A 68 5.99 -3.79 6.35
CA MET A 68 7.32 -3.75 5.76
C MET A 68 7.46 -4.74 4.59
N GLY A 69 8.09 -4.28 3.50
CA GLY A 69 8.45 -5.13 2.36
C GLY A 69 7.29 -5.58 1.46
N LYS A 70 6.12 -4.93 1.52
CA LYS A 70 4.95 -5.23 0.67
C LYS A 70 4.93 -4.41 -0.62
N THR A 71 5.97 -4.56 -1.45
CA THR A 71 6.12 -3.83 -2.71
C THR A 71 5.92 -4.76 -3.91
N LEU A 72 5.84 -4.19 -5.13
CA LEU A 72 5.69 -5.00 -6.34
C LEU A 72 6.96 -5.82 -6.62
N GLU A 73 8.13 -5.29 -6.27
CA GLU A 73 9.41 -5.96 -6.49
C GLU A 73 9.58 -7.23 -5.63
N THR A 74 8.90 -7.29 -4.48
CA THR A 74 8.92 -8.46 -3.58
C THR A 74 7.74 -9.40 -3.80
N PHE A 75 6.85 -9.10 -4.75
CA PHE A 75 5.69 -9.92 -5.05
C PHE A 75 6.06 -11.05 -6.01
N ASP A 76 5.81 -12.29 -5.59
CA ASP A 76 6.12 -13.48 -6.37
C ASP A 76 4.95 -13.79 -7.33
N PHE A 77 5.09 -13.30 -8.57
CA PHE A 77 4.12 -13.54 -9.63
C PHE A 77 4.18 -14.96 -10.20
N ASP A 78 5.23 -15.75 -9.91
CA ASP A 78 5.35 -17.10 -10.46
C ASP A 78 4.36 -18.05 -9.78
N ARG A 79 3.95 -17.74 -8.54
CA ARG A 79 2.92 -18.48 -7.78
C ARG A 79 1.48 -18.25 -8.25
N LEU A 80 1.25 -17.23 -9.07
CA LEU A 80 -0.09 -16.83 -9.54
C LEU A 80 -0.12 -16.85 -11.07
N PRO A 81 -0.11 -18.03 -11.70
CA PRO A 81 -0.02 -18.15 -13.16
C PRO A 81 -1.21 -17.53 -13.90
N THR A 82 -2.37 -17.43 -13.25
CA THR A 82 -3.59 -16.83 -13.81
C THR A 82 -3.60 -15.30 -13.73
N LEU A 83 -2.73 -14.70 -12.90
CA LEU A 83 -2.67 -13.25 -12.74
C LEU A 83 -1.89 -12.61 -13.89
N ASN A 84 -2.57 -11.78 -14.68
CA ASN A 84 -1.91 -11.06 -15.77
C ASN A 84 -0.96 -9.97 -15.24
N ARG A 85 0.35 -10.22 -15.34
CA ARG A 85 1.41 -9.29 -14.92
C ARG A 85 1.33 -7.94 -15.62
N SER A 86 1.00 -7.92 -16.92
CA SER A 86 0.95 -6.65 -17.67
C SER A 86 -0.15 -5.74 -17.14
N HIS A 87 -1.31 -6.31 -16.79
CA HIS A 87 -2.42 -5.55 -16.19
C HIS A 87 -2.02 -5.01 -14.81
N VAL A 88 -1.32 -5.79 -13.98
CA VAL A 88 -0.85 -5.31 -12.67
C VAL A 88 0.16 -4.16 -12.83
N HIS A 89 1.08 -4.27 -13.78
CA HIS A 89 2.03 -3.21 -14.08
C HIS A 89 1.37 -1.96 -14.67
N ASP A 90 0.35 -2.11 -15.51
CA ASP A 90 -0.46 -1.00 -15.99
C ASP A 90 -1.18 -0.28 -14.83
N LEU A 91 -1.80 -1.03 -13.92
CA LEU A 91 -2.38 -0.45 -12.71
C LEU A 91 -1.34 0.25 -11.83
N ALA A 92 -0.12 -0.28 -11.76
CA ALA A 92 0.98 0.34 -11.04
C ALA A 92 1.41 1.71 -11.60
N THR A 93 1.03 2.05 -12.84
CA THR A 93 1.24 3.39 -13.41
C THR A 93 0.35 4.45 -12.78
N GLY A 94 -0.72 4.03 -12.07
CA GLY A 94 -1.63 4.92 -11.35
C GLY A 94 -2.85 5.38 -12.13
N ARG A 95 -3.13 4.84 -13.33
CA ARG A 95 -4.28 5.22 -14.16
C ARG A 95 -5.62 5.30 -13.41
N TYR A 96 -5.88 4.32 -12.54
CA TYR A 96 -7.09 4.25 -11.71
C TYR A 96 -7.24 5.42 -10.71
N LEU A 97 -6.14 6.08 -10.34
CA LEU A 97 -6.13 7.24 -9.43
C LEU A 97 -6.70 8.47 -10.12
N ASP A 98 -6.38 8.66 -11.41
CA ASP A 98 -6.86 9.77 -12.21
C ASP A 98 -8.29 9.54 -12.70
N GLU A 99 -8.63 8.29 -13.04
CA GLU A 99 -10.01 7.87 -13.34
C GLU A 99 -10.91 7.87 -12.10
N LYS A 100 -10.33 7.89 -10.89
CA LYS A 100 -11.04 7.87 -9.60
C LYS A 100 -11.95 6.65 -9.43
N VAL A 101 -11.52 5.51 -9.98
CA VAL A 101 -12.24 4.24 -9.94
C VAL A 101 -11.65 3.30 -8.90
N ALA A 102 -12.37 2.23 -8.59
CA ALA A 102 -11.90 1.23 -7.64
C ALA A 102 -11.01 0.16 -8.30
N ILE A 103 -10.14 -0.46 -7.49
CA ILE A 103 -9.53 -1.76 -7.80
C ILE A 103 -10.10 -2.76 -6.80
N LEU A 104 -10.69 -3.82 -7.31
CA LEU A 104 -11.30 -4.87 -6.51
C LEU A 104 -10.48 -6.15 -6.63
N ILE A 105 -9.92 -6.59 -5.51
CA ILE A 105 -9.01 -7.74 -5.43
C ILE A 105 -9.71 -8.88 -4.67
N ALA A 106 -10.01 -9.98 -5.35
CA ALA A 106 -10.69 -11.14 -4.77
C ALA A 106 -9.83 -12.40 -4.87
N GLY A 107 -10.09 -13.38 -4.01
CA GLY A 107 -9.46 -14.70 -4.04
C GLY A 107 -9.23 -15.31 -2.66
N PRO A 108 -8.79 -16.58 -2.57
CA PRO A 108 -8.65 -17.31 -1.30
C PRO A 108 -7.69 -16.66 -0.30
N THR A 109 -7.82 -17.03 0.98
CA THR A 109 -6.94 -16.53 2.04
C THR A 109 -5.49 -16.90 1.76
N GLY A 110 -4.59 -15.93 1.93
CA GLY A 110 -3.16 -16.18 1.81
C GLY A 110 -2.61 -16.11 0.39
N THR A 111 -3.39 -15.80 -0.65
CA THR A 111 -2.91 -15.67 -2.04
C THR A 111 -2.12 -14.39 -2.35
N GLY A 112 -2.01 -13.45 -1.38
CA GLY A 112 -1.24 -12.22 -1.55
C GLY A 112 -2.06 -10.96 -1.85
N LYS A 113 -3.40 -11.00 -1.75
CA LYS A 113 -4.28 -9.83 -2.01
C LYS A 113 -3.86 -8.55 -1.27
N SER A 114 -3.66 -8.64 0.05
CA SER A 114 -3.22 -7.51 0.87
C SER A 114 -1.83 -7.03 0.50
N HIS A 115 -0.93 -7.93 0.06
CA HIS A 115 0.39 -7.54 -0.46
C HIS A 115 0.23 -6.74 -1.74
N LEU A 116 -0.54 -7.24 -2.70
CA LEU A 116 -0.75 -6.56 -3.98
C LEU A 116 -1.41 -5.19 -3.80
N ALA A 117 -2.40 -5.08 -2.92
CA ALA A 117 -3.03 -3.81 -2.59
C ALA A 117 -2.03 -2.79 -2.03
N GLN A 118 -1.20 -3.20 -1.08
CA GLN A 118 -0.14 -2.35 -0.51
C GLN A 118 0.94 -2.02 -1.54
N ALA A 119 1.29 -2.95 -2.43
CA ALA A 119 2.28 -2.75 -3.48
C ALA A 119 1.82 -1.68 -4.47
N LEU A 120 0.55 -1.71 -4.90
CA LEU A 120 -0.06 -0.63 -5.68
C LEU A 120 -0.10 0.69 -4.88
N GLY A 121 -0.37 0.62 -3.59
CA GLY A 121 -0.27 1.77 -2.68
C GLY A 121 1.14 2.38 -2.61
N HIS A 122 2.18 1.57 -2.59
CA HIS A 122 3.57 2.03 -2.67
C HIS A 122 3.85 2.75 -3.99
N CYS A 123 3.35 2.23 -5.12
CA CYS A 123 3.46 2.89 -6.42
C CYS A 123 2.75 4.25 -6.43
N ALA A 124 1.51 4.31 -5.92
CA ALA A 124 0.77 5.57 -5.79
C ALA A 124 1.50 6.60 -4.90
N ALA A 125 2.11 6.15 -3.80
CA ALA A 125 2.90 7.01 -2.92
C ALA A 125 4.15 7.58 -3.62
N ARG A 126 4.84 6.75 -4.43
CA ARG A 126 5.99 7.17 -5.26
C ARG A 126 5.58 8.20 -6.34
N GLN A 127 4.35 8.12 -6.84
CA GLN A 127 3.76 9.11 -7.74
C GLN A 127 3.26 10.38 -7.02
N GLY A 128 3.52 10.50 -5.72
CA GLY A 128 3.19 11.70 -4.94
C GLY A 128 1.76 11.75 -4.39
N ARG A 129 0.99 10.66 -4.52
CA ARG A 129 -0.37 10.57 -3.96
C ARG A 129 -0.33 10.15 -2.50
N ASP A 130 -1.16 10.77 -1.66
CA ASP A 130 -1.35 10.32 -0.29
C ASP A 130 -2.20 9.04 -0.29
N VAL A 131 -1.77 8.05 0.51
CA VAL A 131 -2.40 6.74 0.60
C VAL A 131 -2.74 6.45 2.06
N LEU A 132 -3.83 5.74 2.29
CA LEU A 132 -4.17 5.18 3.59
C LEU A 132 -4.56 3.71 3.44
N PHE A 133 -3.85 2.82 4.15
CA PHE A 133 -4.16 1.41 4.28
C PHE A 133 -4.79 1.13 5.65
N ILE A 134 -5.93 0.45 5.65
CA ILE A 134 -6.67 0.10 6.87
C ILE A 134 -7.56 -1.12 6.61
N SER A 135 -7.75 -2.00 7.59
CA SER A 135 -8.74 -3.07 7.44
C SER A 135 -10.17 -2.54 7.61
N GLN A 136 -11.15 -3.17 6.98
CA GLN A 136 -12.57 -2.81 7.14
C GLN A 136 -12.96 -2.72 8.62
N THR A 137 -12.55 -3.71 9.42
CA THR A 137 -12.87 -3.77 10.86
C THR A 137 -12.27 -2.58 11.62
N GLU A 138 -11.01 -2.22 11.36
CA GLU A 138 -10.35 -1.11 12.05
C GLU A 138 -10.88 0.26 11.59
N LEU A 139 -11.25 0.39 10.31
CA LEU A 139 -11.88 1.59 9.76
C LEU A 139 -13.18 1.90 10.50
N LEU A 140 -14.08 0.93 10.58
CA LEU A 140 -15.39 1.08 11.23
C LEU A 140 -15.24 1.27 12.74
N LYS A 141 -14.31 0.56 13.38
CA LYS A 141 -13.99 0.76 14.79
C LYS A 141 -13.55 2.19 15.08
N ARG A 142 -12.69 2.77 14.23
CA ARG A 142 -12.23 4.17 14.38
C ARG A 142 -13.34 5.19 14.14
N LEU A 143 -14.23 4.95 13.17
CA LEU A 143 -15.39 5.81 12.96
C LEU A 143 -16.33 5.78 14.17
N ASN A 144 -16.65 4.59 14.69
CA ASN A 144 -17.49 4.45 15.87
C ASN A 144 -16.87 5.12 17.10
N ALA A 145 -15.58 4.93 17.35
CA ALA A 145 -14.88 5.59 18.45
C ALA A 145 -14.88 7.13 18.29
N ALA A 146 -14.79 7.64 17.07
CA ALA A 146 -14.85 9.08 16.80
C ALA A 146 -16.24 9.68 17.06
N ARG A 147 -17.32 8.89 16.99
CA ARG A 147 -18.66 9.34 17.39
C ARG A 147 -18.72 9.66 18.89
N ALA A 148 -18.15 8.78 19.71
CA ALA A 148 -18.13 8.97 21.16
C ALA A 148 -17.36 10.24 21.61
N THR A 149 -16.43 10.71 20.79
CA THR A 149 -15.60 11.90 21.08
C THR A 149 -16.02 13.15 20.30
N GLY A 150 -17.12 13.10 19.54
CA GLY A 150 -17.59 14.20 18.69
C GLY A 150 -16.67 14.53 17.50
N ALA A 151 -15.74 13.64 17.15
CA ALA A 151 -14.77 13.82 16.08
C ALA A 151 -15.12 13.05 14.78
N TYR A 152 -16.34 12.51 14.70
CA TYR A 152 -16.80 11.65 13.59
C TYR A 152 -16.62 12.32 12.23
N ASP A 153 -17.18 13.51 12.01
CA ASP A 153 -17.14 14.20 10.71
C ASP A 153 -15.70 14.44 10.24
N ARG A 154 -14.83 14.87 11.16
CA ARG A 154 -13.41 15.08 10.85
C ARG A 154 -12.74 13.77 10.42
N LYS A 155 -13.06 12.67 11.09
CA LYS A 155 -12.47 11.35 10.79
C LYS A 155 -13.02 10.78 9.48
N PHE A 156 -14.32 10.91 9.26
CA PHE A 156 -14.99 10.53 8.03
C PHE A 156 -14.40 11.29 6.84
N GLN A 157 -14.27 12.63 6.93
CA GLN A 157 -13.67 13.46 5.88
C GLN A 157 -12.20 13.11 5.61
N GLN A 158 -11.45 12.68 6.63
CA GLN A 158 -10.09 12.16 6.43
C GLN A 158 -10.08 10.95 5.50
N TYR A 159 -11.04 10.02 5.66
CA TYR A 159 -11.16 8.82 4.82
C TYR A 159 -11.80 9.12 3.48
N ALA A 160 -12.73 10.06 3.38
CA ALA A 160 -13.37 10.43 2.11
C ALA A 160 -12.40 11.17 1.17
N ARG A 161 -11.50 12.02 1.69
CA ARG A 161 -10.64 12.89 0.87
C ARG A 161 -9.27 12.32 0.53
N VAL A 162 -8.83 11.25 1.19
CA VAL A 162 -7.52 10.67 0.86
C VAL A 162 -7.51 10.21 -0.60
N PRO A 163 -6.50 10.60 -1.42
CA PRO A 163 -6.45 10.26 -2.84
C PRO A 163 -6.60 8.76 -3.11
N LEU A 164 -5.95 7.94 -2.29
CA LEU A 164 -6.09 6.49 -2.33
C LEU A 164 -6.44 5.93 -0.95
N LEU A 165 -7.61 5.30 -0.83
CA LEU A 165 -8.00 4.52 0.33
C LEU A 165 -7.91 3.04 0.00
N ILE A 166 -7.14 2.28 0.77
CA ILE A 166 -7.05 0.83 0.67
C ILE A 166 -7.75 0.22 1.87
N VAL A 167 -8.82 -0.50 1.61
CA VAL A 167 -9.62 -1.20 2.62
C VAL A 167 -9.35 -2.70 2.50
N ASP A 168 -8.69 -3.25 3.50
CA ASP A 168 -8.28 -4.67 3.55
C ASP A 168 -9.34 -5.54 4.25
N ASP A 169 -9.39 -6.82 3.89
CA ASP A 169 -10.27 -7.84 4.47
C ASP A 169 -11.76 -7.47 4.44
N PHE A 170 -12.22 -6.94 3.30
CA PHE A 170 -13.63 -6.67 3.08
C PHE A 170 -14.47 -7.95 3.15
N ALA A 171 -15.62 -7.83 3.81
CA ALA A 171 -16.59 -8.90 4.03
C ALA A 171 -16.06 -10.11 4.82
N LEU A 172 -14.93 -9.97 5.54
CA LEU A 172 -14.49 -10.99 6.49
C LEU A 172 -15.49 -11.17 7.65
N LYS A 173 -16.17 -10.08 8.03
CA LYS A 173 -17.28 -10.07 8.96
C LYS A 173 -18.46 -9.32 8.33
N PRO A 174 -19.70 -9.82 8.50
CA PRO A 174 -20.88 -9.09 8.06
C PRO A 174 -20.96 -7.73 8.75
N LEU A 175 -21.34 -6.70 7.99
CA LEU A 175 -21.60 -5.36 8.48
C LEU A 175 -22.93 -5.37 9.25
N ARG A 176 -22.94 -4.73 10.42
CA ARG A 176 -24.15 -4.53 11.24
C ARG A 176 -24.38 -3.04 11.43
N THR A 177 -25.64 -2.61 11.50
CA THR A 177 -25.97 -1.22 11.78
C THR A 177 -25.28 -0.73 13.06
N PRO A 178 -24.60 0.43 13.04
CA PRO A 178 -24.56 1.46 11.97
C PRO A 178 -23.38 1.35 10.97
N GLN A 179 -22.65 0.23 10.95
CA GLN A 179 -21.43 0.06 10.16
C GLN A 179 -21.68 -0.07 8.65
N ASP A 180 -22.81 -0.65 8.27
CA ASP A 180 -23.27 -0.76 6.90
C ASP A 180 -23.55 0.62 6.28
N GLU A 181 -24.24 1.48 7.04
CA GLU A 181 -24.47 2.89 6.70
C GLU A 181 -23.16 3.67 6.62
N ASP A 182 -22.28 3.57 7.62
CA ASP A 182 -20.97 4.23 7.63
C ASP A 182 -20.12 3.86 6.41
N PHE A 183 -20.11 2.58 6.03
CA PHE A 183 -19.37 2.11 4.87
C PHE A 183 -20.02 2.58 3.56
N HIS A 184 -21.35 2.54 3.47
CA HIS A 184 -22.09 3.06 2.33
C HIS A 184 -21.79 4.53 2.09
N ASP A 185 -21.91 5.37 3.12
CA ASP A 185 -21.69 6.80 3.03
C ASP A 185 -20.26 7.12 2.63
N LEU A 186 -19.28 6.37 3.15
CA LEU A 186 -17.89 6.51 2.76
C LEU A 186 -17.67 6.16 1.29
N VAL A 187 -18.24 5.06 0.81
CA VAL A 187 -18.16 4.67 -0.61
C VAL A 187 -18.83 5.73 -1.49
N ALA A 188 -20.02 6.20 -1.10
CA ALA A 188 -20.75 7.23 -1.84
C ALA A 188 -19.99 8.56 -1.90
N ALA A 189 -19.35 8.98 -0.80
CA ALA A 189 -18.55 10.20 -0.77
C ALA A 189 -17.26 10.12 -1.61
N ARG A 190 -16.76 8.90 -1.86
CA ARG A 190 -15.53 8.66 -2.65
C ARG A 190 -15.82 8.40 -4.13
N TYR A 191 -17.01 7.91 -4.45
CA TYR A 191 -17.46 7.60 -5.80
C TYR A 191 -17.23 8.81 -6.74
N GLU A 192 -16.53 8.58 -7.86
CA GLU A 192 -16.12 9.61 -8.85
C GLU A 192 -15.24 10.77 -8.30
N HIS A 193 -14.81 10.69 -7.05
CA HIS A 193 -13.99 11.71 -6.39
C HIS A 193 -12.59 11.21 -6.01
N ALA A 194 -12.44 9.97 -5.57
CA ALA A 194 -11.16 9.40 -5.16
C ALA A 194 -11.13 7.86 -5.33
N ALA A 195 -9.96 7.33 -5.67
CA ALA A 195 -9.79 5.91 -5.95
C ALA A 195 -9.77 5.04 -4.68
N THR A 196 -10.31 3.83 -4.77
CA THR A 196 -10.40 2.91 -3.63
C THR A 196 -9.89 1.53 -4.03
N ILE A 197 -9.04 0.90 -3.20
CA ILE A 197 -8.68 -0.51 -3.38
C ILE A 197 -9.37 -1.32 -2.30
N LEU A 198 -10.06 -2.39 -2.70
CA LEU A 198 -10.74 -3.29 -1.78
C LEU A 198 -10.18 -4.70 -1.96
N THR A 199 -9.81 -5.36 -0.86
CA THR A 199 -9.45 -6.79 -0.89
C THR A 199 -10.56 -7.61 -0.22
N SER A 200 -10.89 -8.77 -0.76
CA SER A 200 -11.86 -9.68 -0.14
C SER A 200 -11.49 -11.14 -0.34
N ASN A 201 -11.83 -11.97 0.64
CA ASN A 201 -11.74 -13.43 0.52
C ASN A 201 -12.99 -14.03 -0.14
N LEU A 202 -14.06 -13.25 -0.29
CA LEU A 202 -15.29 -13.67 -0.96
C LEU A 202 -15.20 -13.42 -2.46
N ASP A 203 -15.85 -14.29 -3.22
CA ASP A 203 -16.04 -14.07 -4.64
C ASP A 203 -16.98 -12.89 -4.88
N PHE A 204 -16.80 -12.20 -6.01
CA PHE A 204 -17.56 -10.97 -6.29
C PHE A 204 -19.09 -11.14 -6.23
N GLY A 205 -19.60 -12.33 -6.57
CA GLY A 205 -21.04 -12.64 -6.49
C GLY A 205 -21.57 -12.68 -5.05
N GLU A 206 -20.70 -12.97 -4.08
CA GLU A 206 -21.04 -13.17 -2.68
C GLU A 206 -20.89 -11.90 -1.84
N TRP A 207 -20.37 -10.80 -2.42
CA TRP A 207 -20.15 -9.56 -1.68
C TRP A 207 -21.44 -8.96 -1.10
N GLY A 208 -22.61 -9.31 -1.65
CA GLY A 208 -23.90 -8.95 -1.06
C GLY A 208 -24.11 -9.53 0.35
N ALA A 209 -23.49 -10.66 0.67
CA ALA A 209 -23.54 -11.27 1.99
C ALA A 209 -22.86 -10.42 3.08
N ALA A 210 -22.04 -9.44 2.70
CA ALA A 210 -21.48 -8.46 3.62
C ALA A 210 -22.55 -7.57 4.27
N PHE A 211 -23.74 -7.45 3.67
CA PHE A 211 -24.85 -6.62 4.12
C PHE A 211 -26.09 -7.48 4.42
N PRO A 212 -26.07 -8.28 5.51
CA PRO A 212 -27.15 -9.23 5.80
C PRO A 212 -28.49 -8.53 6.08
N ASP A 213 -28.45 -7.43 6.84
CA ASP A 213 -29.65 -6.75 7.35
C ASP A 213 -30.19 -5.70 6.36
N ASN A 214 -29.35 -5.21 5.43
CA ASN A 214 -29.71 -4.13 4.52
C ASN A 214 -29.24 -4.39 3.08
N ARG A 215 -29.90 -5.34 2.41
CA ARG A 215 -29.54 -5.77 1.04
C ARG A 215 -29.62 -4.66 0.00
N ILE A 216 -30.55 -3.73 0.14
CA ILE A 216 -30.73 -2.60 -0.80
C ILE A 216 -29.51 -1.68 -0.70
N LEU A 217 -29.12 -1.30 0.51
CA LEU A 217 -27.93 -0.50 0.77
C LEU A 217 -26.66 -1.20 0.26
N GLY A 218 -26.53 -2.50 0.53
CA GLY A 218 -25.42 -3.31 0.03
C GLY A 218 -25.33 -3.30 -1.50
N THR A 219 -26.45 -3.52 -2.19
CA THR A 219 -26.51 -3.49 -3.66
C THR A 219 -26.10 -2.13 -4.20
N ALA A 220 -26.60 -1.03 -3.63
CA ALA A 220 -26.26 0.33 -4.04
C ALA A 220 -24.79 0.69 -3.75
N THR A 221 -24.19 0.13 -2.69
CA THR A 221 -22.77 0.30 -2.36
C THR A 221 -21.88 -0.43 -3.37
N LEU A 222 -22.23 -1.68 -3.66
CA LEU A 222 -21.49 -2.54 -4.59
C LEU A 222 -21.57 -2.03 -6.02
N ASP A 223 -22.71 -1.48 -6.43
CA ASP A 223 -22.89 -0.85 -7.74
C ASP A 223 -21.88 0.29 -7.96
N ARG A 224 -21.81 1.23 -7.01
CA ARG A 224 -20.83 2.33 -7.02
C ARG A 224 -19.38 1.85 -7.03
N LEU A 225 -19.06 0.80 -6.27
CA LEU A 225 -17.72 0.22 -6.24
C LEU A 225 -17.35 -0.50 -7.54
N ARG A 226 -18.33 -1.04 -8.27
CA ARG A 226 -18.10 -1.82 -9.50
C ARG A 226 -18.03 -0.94 -10.75
N HIS A 227 -18.68 0.21 -10.74
CA HIS A 227 -18.69 1.11 -11.89
C HIS A 227 -17.26 1.54 -12.25
N GLY A 228 -16.80 1.14 -13.45
CA GLY A 228 -15.47 1.46 -13.98
C GLY A 228 -14.32 0.76 -13.27
N ALA A 229 -14.59 -0.18 -12.36
CA ALA A 229 -13.57 -0.75 -11.50
C ALA A 229 -12.73 -1.83 -12.20
N TYR A 230 -11.45 -1.86 -11.87
CA TYR A 230 -10.54 -2.92 -12.27
C TYR A 230 -10.68 -4.11 -11.34
N ARG A 231 -10.78 -5.32 -11.90
CA ARG A 231 -10.94 -6.57 -11.15
C ARG A 231 -9.69 -7.41 -11.25
N LEU A 232 -9.15 -7.80 -10.10
CA LEU A 232 -8.03 -8.73 -9.99
C LEU A 232 -8.50 -9.94 -9.18
N VAL A 233 -8.46 -11.12 -9.80
CA VAL A 233 -8.73 -12.40 -9.13
C VAL A 233 -7.40 -13.10 -8.93
N LEU A 234 -7.07 -13.43 -7.68
CA LEU A 234 -5.87 -14.17 -7.32
C LEU A 234 -6.25 -15.61 -7.02
N GLU A 235 -5.81 -16.52 -7.87
CA GLU A 235 -5.98 -17.96 -7.71
C GLU A 235 -4.61 -18.60 -7.50
N GLY A 236 -4.47 -19.39 -6.45
CA GLY A 236 -3.22 -20.07 -6.12
C GLY A 236 -3.17 -20.52 -4.66
N ASP A 237 -2.08 -21.19 -4.31
CA ASP A 237 -1.86 -21.69 -2.96
C ASP A 237 -1.55 -20.56 -1.96
N SER A 238 -1.89 -20.80 -0.70
CA SER A 238 -1.60 -19.86 0.38
C SER A 238 -0.10 -19.68 0.60
N TYR A 239 0.37 -18.43 0.62
CA TYR A 239 1.72 -18.06 1.05
C TYR A 239 2.01 -18.43 2.51
N ARG A 240 0.98 -18.75 3.30
CA ARG A 240 1.07 -18.99 4.75
C ARG A 240 1.07 -20.49 5.11
N THR A 241 1.14 -21.39 4.13
CA THR A 241 1.21 -22.82 4.39
C THR A 241 2.45 -23.15 5.25
N PRO A 242 2.30 -23.85 6.38
CA PRO A 242 3.42 -24.23 7.22
C PRO A 242 4.45 -25.03 6.43
N LYS A 243 5.74 -24.75 6.60
CA LYS A 243 6.80 -25.57 6.01
C LYS A 243 6.73 -26.97 6.63
N PRO A 244 6.80 -28.06 5.83
CA PRO A 244 6.93 -29.39 6.39
C PRO A 244 8.22 -29.48 7.23
N MET A 245 8.17 -30.20 8.36
CA MET A 245 9.38 -30.50 9.11
C MET A 245 10.29 -31.39 8.25
N PRO A 246 11.62 -31.18 8.27
CA PRO A 246 12.53 -32.12 7.64
C PRO A 246 12.34 -33.50 8.26
N ASP A 247 12.28 -34.54 7.42
CA ASP A 247 12.14 -35.92 7.90
C ASP A 247 13.28 -36.26 8.88
N PRO A 248 12.98 -36.99 9.97
CA PRO A 248 14.03 -37.43 10.87
C PRO A 248 15.02 -38.30 10.10
N PRO A 249 16.34 -38.16 10.34
CA PRO A 249 17.34 -38.97 9.68
C PRO A 249 17.01 -40.45 9.90
N GLN A 250 16.87 -41.21 8.82
CA GLN A 250 16.69 -42.65 8.87
C GLN A 250 17.93 -43.25 9.56
N ASN A 251 17.83 -43.53 10.85
CA ASN A 251 18.81 -44.34 11.55
C ASN A 251 18.76 -45.74 10.92
N ALA A 252 19.79 -46.04 10.12
CA ALA A 252 20.09 -47.39 9.66
C ALA A 252 20.32 -48.27 10.89
N VAL A 253 19.28 -48.96 11.35
CA VAL A 253 19.40 -50.00 12.36
C VAL A 253 20.23 -51.12 11.75
N ALA A 254 21.49 -51.21 12.18
CA ALA A 254 22.39 -52.30 11.87
C ALA A 254 21.71 -53.64 12.23
N LYS A 255 21.38 -54.43 11.20
CA LYS A 255 20.98 -55.83 11.35
C LYS A 255 22.19 -56.65 11.82
N ASN A 256 22.47 -56.67 13.12
CA ASN A 256 23.28 -57.73 13.72
C ASN A 256 22.39 -58.96 13.97
N GLY A 257 22.14 -59.72 12.91
CA GLY A 257 21.59 -61.07 13.01
C GLY A 257 22.64 -62.03 13.55
N LYS A 258 22.61 -62.31 14.85
CA LYS A 258 23.24 -63.52 15.42
C LYS A 258 22.51 -64.75 14.85
N LYS A 259 23.19 -65.54 14.02
CA LYS A 259 22.79 -66.92 13.70
C LYS A 259 23.21 -67.85 14.84
N PRO A 260 22.35 -68.76 15.32
CA PRO A 260 22.75 -69.88 16.18
C PRO A 260 23.08 -71.12 15.33
N GLN A 261 24.10 -71.89 15.70
CA GLN A 261 24.25 -73.34 15.47
C GLN A 261 25.63 -73.85 15.94
N PRO A 262 25.78 -75.16 16.21
CA PRO A 262 24.80 -76.15 16.68
C PRO A 262 25.01 -76.53 18.16
#